data_AF-A0AAW1TMI6-F1
#
_entry.id   AF-A0AAW1TMI6-F1
#
_cell.length_a   1.000
_cell.length_b   1.000
_cell.length_c   1.000
_cell.angle_alpha   90.00
_cell.angle_beta   90.00
_cell.angle_gamma   90.00
#
_symmetry.space_group_name_H-M   'P 1'
#
loop_
_entity.id
_entity.type
_entity.pdbx_description
1 polymer ?
#
loop_
_entity_poly.entity_id
_entity_poly.type
_entity_poly.pdbx_seq_one_letter_code
_entity_poly.pdbx_strand_id
1 'polypeptide(L)'
;MIYYKVGLLPLTNYEVKENIRDYLLESRKKERQPGFYAFLQTIENGMRSNTSKIFLGSVRNSENLTLILNAYAEKVLIDEVQKTDKGVKIRLAAESSNIYTNEEVILSAGALYTPQLLMLSGIGPTHRSWFRDDSGS
;
A
#
# COMPACT_ATOMS: atom_id res chain seq x y z
N MET A 1 -1.50 5.21 7.38
CA MET A 1 -0.77 6.01 6.37
C MET A 1 -1.69 6.17 5.18
N ILE A 2 -2.33 7.34 5.05
CA ILE A 2 -3.25 7.65 3.95
C ILE A 2 -2.45 8.34 2.87
N TYR A 3 -2.58 7.87 1.64
CA TYR A 3 -2.02 8.53 0.48
C TYR A 3 -3.13 9.28 -0.25
N TYR A 4 -2.86 10.54 -0.57
CA TYR A 4 -3.60 11.27 -1.59
C TYR A 4 -2.94 11.04 -2.95
N LYS A 5 -3.78 10.92 -3.97
CA LYS A 5 -3.43 10.63 -5.36
C LYS A 5 -2.46 11.69 -5.91
N VAL A 6 -1.23 11.28 -6.17
CA VAL A 6 -0.30 11.97 -7.05
C VAL A 6 -0.10 11.04 -8.23
N GLY A 7 -0.33 11.56 -9.44
CA GLY A 7 -0.21 10.81 -10.68
C GLY A 7 1.12 10.06 -10.78
N LEU A 8 1.08 8.93 -11.49
CA LEU A 8 2.22 8.10 -11.87
C LEU A 8 3.46 8.94 -12.16
N LEU A 9 4.38 9.02 -11.20
CA LEU A 9 5.73 9.50 -11.48
C LEU A 9 6.42 8.40 -12.30
N PRO A 10 6.95 8.72 -13.48
CA PRO A 10 7.66 7.75 -14.28
C PRO A 10 8.93 7.32 -13.52
N LEU A 11 9.08 6.02 -13.34
CA LEU A 11 10.25 5.34 -12.77
C LEU A 11 11.54 5.52 -13.62
N THR A 12 11.63 6.54 -14.47
CA THR A 12 12.53 6.54 -15.62
C THR A 12 13.95 7.05 -15.35
N ASN A 13 14.24 7.65 -14.19
CA ASN A 13 15.56 8.30 -13.97
C ASN A 13 16.32 7.80 -12.73
N TYR A 14 16.23 6.50 -12.42
CA TYR A 14 17.31 5.89 -11.65
C TYR A 14 18.43 5.52 -12.63
N GLU A 15 19.57 6.20 -12.56
CA GLU A 15 20.79 5.76 -13.25
C GLU A 15 21.20 4.41 -12.67
N VAL A 16 20.85 3.35 -13.38
CA VAL A 16 21.36 2.01 -13.14
C VAL A 16 22.84 2.03 -13.54
N LYS A 17 23.71 2.36 -12.58
CA LYS A 17 25.15 2.20 -12.75
C LYS A 17 25.44 0.70 -12.84
N GLU A 18 25.97 0.32 -13.99
CA GLU A 18 26.32 -1.03 -14.43
C GLU A 18 25.17 -1.94 -14.87
N ASN A 19 25.54 -2.85 -15.77
CA ASN A 19 24.72 -3.48 -16.78
C ASN A 19 23.78 -4.58 -16.23
N ILE A 20 22.95 -4.24 -15.23
CA ILE A 20 22.02 -5.16 -14.56
C ILE A 20 21.01 -5.76 -15.55
N ARG A 21 20.65 -5.00 -16.59
CA ARG A 21 19.72 -5.46 -17.63
C ARG A 21 20.28 -6.67 -18.38
N ASP A 22 21.56 -6.65 -18.73
CA ASP A 22 22.23 -7.74 -19.44
C ASP A 22 22.41 -8.95 -18.52
N TYR A 23 22.77 -8.74 -17.24
CA TYR A 23 22.83 -9.81 -16.24
C TYR A 23 21.47 -10.50 -16.03
N LEU A 24 20.38 -9.73 -15.97
CA LEU A 24 19.01 -10.26 -15.84
C LEU A 24 18.57 -11.06 -17.07
N LEU A 25 18.96 -10.61 -18.26
CA LEU A 25 18.64 -11.29 -19.52
C LEU A 25 19.43 -12.59 -19.66
N GLU A 26 20.70 -12.62 -19.25
CA GLU A 26 21.51 -13.84 -19.21
C GLU A 26 21.04 -14.82 -18.14
N SER A 27 20.65 -14.33 -16.96
CA SER A 27 20.13 -15.16 -15.86
C SER A 27 18.78 -15.81 -16.19
N ARG A 28 17.96 -15.19 -17.06
CA ARG A 28 16.70 -15.78 -17.56
C ARG A 28 16.92 -16.86 -18.62
N LYS A 29 18.03 -16.81 -19.37
CA LYS A 29 18.36 -17.81 -20.41
C LYS A 29 18.91 -19.11 -19.84
N LYS A 30 19.47 -19.09 -18.63
CA LYS A 30 19.92 -20.29 -17.92
C LYS A 30 18.71 -21.04 -17.37
N GLU A 31 18.54 -22.30 -17.79
CA GLU A 31 17.62 -23.21 -17.11
C GLU A 31 17.94 -23.20 -15.61
N ARG A 32 16.91 -22.93 -14.80
CA ARG A 32 17.03 -22.90 -13.35
C ARG A 32 17.39 -24.30 -12.87
N GLN A 33 18.68 -24.55 -12.72
CA GLN A 33 19.19 -25.73 -12.03
C GLN A 33 18.65 -25.68 -10.59
N PRO A 34 17.88 -26.67 -10.13
CA PRO A 34 17.48 -26.72 -8.72
C PRO A 34 18.76 -26.88 -7.88
N GLY A 35 19.15 -25.83 -7.16
CA GLY A 35 20.43 -25.76 -6.44
C GLY A 35 20.72 -24.37 -5.84
N PHE A 36 21.95 -24.14 -5.39
CA PHE A 36 22.38 -22.88 -4.78
C PHE A 36 22.63 -21.78 -5.83
N TYR A 37 22.12 -20.58 -5.58
CA TYR A 37 22.36 -19.41 -6.42
C TYR A 37 22.35 -18.11 -5.59
N ALA A 38 23.05 -17.09 -6.08
CA ALA A 38 22.92 -15.72 -5.59
C ALA A 38 21.59 -15.13 -6.09
N PHE A 39 20.81 -14.55 -5.19
CA PHE A 39 19.55 -13.89 -5.50
C PHE A 39 19.72 -12.38 -5.47
N LEU A 40 18.95 -11.68 -6.31
CA LEU A 40 18.87 -10.23 -6.26
C LEU A 40 18.21 -9.79 -4.96
N GLN A 41 18.80 -8.78 -4.34
CA GLN A 41 18.35 -8.23 -3.07
C GLN A 41 17.98 -6.77 -3.25
N THR A 42 17.02 -6.29 -2.46
CA THR A 42 16.66 -4.87 -2.42
C THR A 42 17.62 -4.11 -1.50
N ILE A 43 18.89 -4.05 -1.91
CA ILE A 43 19.99 -3.41 -1.18
C ILE A 43 20.67 -2.40 -2.10
N GLU A 44 20.96 -1.23 -1.56
CA GLU A 44 21.71 -0.15 -2.22
C GLU A 44 22.80 0.32 -1.26
N ASN A 45 24.06 0.34 -1.71
CA ASN A 45 25.22 0.74 -0.90
C ASN A 45 25.31 0.02 0.46
N GLY A 46 25.07 -1.30 0.48
CA GLY A 46 25.12 -2.11 1.70
C GLY A 46 23.96 -1.88 2.68
N MET A 47 22.98 -1.03 2.34
CA MET A 47 21.82 -0.75 3.16
C MET A 47 20.53 -1.24 2.51
N ARG A 48 19.55 -1.63 3.33
CA ARG A 48 18.21 -1.97 2.85
C ARG A 48 17.61 -0.79 2.08
N SER A 49 17.16 -1.04 0.86
CA SER A 49 16.42 -0.06 0.08
C SER A 49 14.93 -0.35 0.21
N ASN A 50 14.22 0.39 1.08
CA ASN A 50 12.80 0.19 1.35
C ASN A 50 11.94 1.18 0.55
N THR A 51 10.65 0.85 0.35
CA THR A 51 9.72 1.65 -0.46
C THR A 51 9.60 3.09 0.04
N SER A 52 9.59 3.31 1.36
CA SER A 52 9.52 4.66 1.94
C SER A 52 10.75 5.49 1.57
N LYS A 53 11.95 4.93 1.70
CA LYS A 53 13.22 5.61 1.37
C LYS A 53 13.29 5.95 -0.12
N ILE A 54 13.00 5.00 -0.99
CA ILE A 54 13.18 5.17 -2.44
C ILE A 54 12.09 6.09 -3.01
N PHE A 55 10.82 5.78 -2.73
CA PHE A 55 9.71 6.47 -3.37
C PHE A 55 9.30 7.73 -2.63
N LEU A 56 9.20 7.70 -1.30
CA LEU A 56 8.80 8.89 -0.53
C LEU A 56 9.98 9.82 -0.27
N GLY A 57 11.18 9.29 -0.08
CA GLY A 57 12.38 10.10 0.17
C GLY A 57 12.66 11.12 -0.93
N SER A 58 12.39 10.76 -2.20
CA SER A 58 12.61 11.63 -3.36
C SER A 58 11.59 12.77 -3.49
N VAL A 59 10.35 12.57 -3.01
CA VAL A 59 9.25 13.54 -3.12
C VAL A 59 8.79 14.11 -1.78
N ARG A 60 9.53 13.85 -0.70
CA ARG A 60 9.13 14.21 0.68
C ARG A 60 8.83 15.69 0.91
N ASN A 61 9.42 16.57 0.11
CA ASN A 61 9.30 18.02 0.21
C ASN A 61 8.37 18.60 -0.88
N SER A 62 7.64 17.76 -1.62
CA SER A 62 6.69 18.22 -2.62
C SER A 62 5.46 18.84 -1.95
N GLU A 63 5.03 20.01 -2.41
CA GLU A 63 3.80 20.68 -1.94
C GLU A 63 2.55 19.84 -2.23
N ASN A 64 2.63 18.92 -3.20
CA ASN A 64 1.53 18.05 -3.60
C ASN A 64 1.45 16.75 -2.77
N LEU A 65 2.31 16.56 -1.77
CA LEU A 65 2.32 15.36 -0.92
C LEU A 65 2.32 15.75 0.56
N THR A 66 1.25 15.38 1.27
CA THR A 66 1.20 15.48 2.72
C THR A 66 1.38 14.11 3.35
N LEU A 67 2.41 13.95 4.19
CA LEU A 67 2.64 12.72 4.95
C LEU A 67 2.18 12.91 6.40
N ILE A 68 1.20 12.12 6.82
CA ILE A 68 0.72 12.11 8.20
C ILE A 68 1.19 10.82 8.88
N LEU A 69 2.14 10.95 9.80
CA LEU A 69 2.65 9.85 10.60
C LEU A 69 1.76 9.62 11.83
N ASN A 70 1.81 8.40 12.37
CA ASN A 70 1.03 8.00 13.56
C ASN A 70 -0.49 8.18 13.41
N ALA A 71 -0.99 8.21 12.16
CA ALA A 71 -2.40 8.23 11.83
C ALA A 71 -2.92 6.81 11.55
N TYR A 72 -3.81 6.33 12.41
CA TYR A 72 -4.49 5.06 12.24
C TYR A 72 -5.83 5.26 11.52
N ALA A 73 -6.05 4.58 10.39
CA ALA A 73 -7.32 4.65 9.68
C ALA A 73 -8.36 3.76 10.38
N GLU A 74 -9.49 4.33 10.79
CA GLU A 74 -10.54 3.62 11.51
C GLU A 74 -11.64 3.10 10.57
N LYS A 75 -12.04 3.91 9.59
CA LYS A 75 -12.98 3.53 8.52
C LYS A 75 -12.92 4.51 7.34
N VAL A 76 -13.30 4.03 6.17
CA VAL A 76 -13.65 4.86 5.01
C VAL A 76 -15.01 5.49 5.26
N LEU A 77 -15.13 6.76 4.91
CA LEU A 77 -16.38 7.51 4.92
C LEU A 77 -17.03 7.33 3.54
N ILE A 78 -18.24 6.78 3.50
CA ILE A 78 -18.96 6.48 2.26
C ILE A 78 -20.24 7.32 2.23
N ASP A 79 -20.53 7.90 1.08
CA ASP A 79 -21.84 8.47 0.79
C ASP A 79 -22.86 7.34 0.61
N GLU A 80 -23.86 7.24 1.49
CA GLU A 80 -24.85 6.17 1.39
C GLU A 80 -25.77 6.30 0.16
N VAL A 81 -25.93 7.50 -0.40
CA VAL A 81 -26.76 7.79 -1.56
C VAL A 81 -25.99 7.58 -2.85
N GLN A 82 -24.80 8.18 -2.96
CA GLN A 82 -23.96 8.09 -4.16
C GLN A 82 -23.11 6.82 -4.21
N LYS A 83 -22.99 6.10 -3.08
CA LYS A 83 -22.10 4.93 -2.91
C LYS A 83 -20.64 5.22 -3.26
N THR A 84 -20.22 6.47 -3.14
CA THR A 84 -18.84 6.92 -3.37
C THR A 84 -18.12 7.15 -2.05
N ASP A 85 -16.81 6.96 -2.05
CA ASP A 85 -15.96 7.36 -0.94
C ASP A 85 -15.87 8.88 -0.86
N LYS A 86 -15.95 9.40 0.36
CA LYS A 86 -15.84 10.82 0.69
C LYS A 86 -14.53 11.15 1.38
N GLY A 87 -13.84 10.13 1.89
CA GLY A 87 -12.68 10.31 2.74
C GLY A 87 -12.50 9.18 3.73
N VAL A 88 -11.78 9.47 4.80
CA VAL A 88 -11.36 8.50 5.80
C VAL A 88 -11.39 9.12 7.19
N LYS A 89 -11.92 8.37 8.14
CA LYS A 89 -11.80 8.69 9.56
C LYS A 89 -10.48 8.13 10.06
N ILE A 90 -9.67 8.99 10.68
CA ILE A 90 -8.42 8.61 11.32
C ILE A 90 -8.45 8.86 12.80
N ARG A 91 -7.56 8.18 13.50
CA ARG A 91 -7.15 8.49 14.86
C ARG A 91 -5.71 8.98 14.87
N LEU A 92 -5.51 10.18 15.39
CA LEU A 92 -4.22 10.80 15.67
C LEU A 92 -4.05 10.84 17.18
N ALA A 93 -3.11 10.06 17.69
CA ALA A 93 -2.97 9.84 19.14
C ALA A 93 -4.31 9.42 19.80
N ALA A 94 -4.91 10.29 20.61
CA ALA A 94 -6.16 10.03 21.31
C ALA A 94 -7.41 10.62 20.61
N GLU A 95 -7.23 11.38 19.53
CA GLU A 95 -8.31 12.12 18.88
C GLU A 95 -8.64 11.53 17.52
N SER A 96 -9.94 11.43 17.22
CA SER A 96 -10.40 11.07 15.88
C SER A 96 -10.65 12.31 15.04
N SER A 97 -10.24 12.28 13.78
CA SER A 97 -10.48 13.33 12.80
C SER A 97 -10.91 12.74 11.46
N ASN A 98 -11.68 13.50 10.69
CA ASN A 98 -12.11 13.12 9.35
C ASN A 98 -11.26 13.86 8.31
N ILE A 99 -10.80 13.11 7.33
CA ILE A 99 -10.01 13.60 6.21
C ILE A 99 -10.82 13.35 4.94
N TYR A 100 -11.17 14.41 4.20
CA TYR A 100 -12.03 14.34 3.01
C TYR A 100 -11.23 14.40 1.72
N THR A 101 -11.70 13.71 0.69
CA THR A 101 -11.08 13.71 -0.64
C THR A 101 -12.07 14.21 -1.69
N ASN A 102 -11.54 14.88 -2.72
CA ASN A 102 -12.31 15.29 -3.89
C ASN A 102 -12.33 14.21 -4.99
N GLU A 103 -11.45 13.22 -4.87
CA GLU A 103 -11.37 12.11 -5.81
C GLU A 103 -11.57 10.79 -5.08
N GLU A 104 -10.48 10.10 -4.76
CA GLU A 104 -10.51 8.70 -4.38
C GLU A 104 -9.72 8.46 -3.09
N VAL A 105 -10.15 7.45 -2.34
CA VAL A 105 -9.46 6.86 -1.19
C VAL A 105 -8.82 5.56 -1.64
N ILE A 106 -7.48 5.54 -1.68
CA ILE A 106 -6.71 4.35 -2.06
C ILE A 106 -6.30 3.59 -0.79
N LEU A 107 -6.78 2.35 -0.66
CA LEU A 107 -6.42 1.50 0.48
C LEU A 107 -5.13 0.74 0.22
N SER A 108 -4.12 0.99 1.06
CA SER A 108 -2.83 0.30 1.00
C SER A 108 -2.38 -0.19 2.39
N ALA A 109 -3.34 -0.61 3.22
CA ALA A 109 -3.09 -1.11 4.58
C ALA A 109 -2.54 -2.55 4.62
N GLY A 110 -2.37 -3.19 3.47
CA GLY A 110 -1.90 -4.57 3.33
C GLY A 110 -3.03 -5.60 3.42
N ALA A 111 -2.69 -6.87 3.11
CA ALA A 111 -3.67 -7.94 2.94
C ALA A 111 -4.49 -8.27 4.19
N LEU A 112 -3.99 -7.94 5.39
CA LEU A 112 -4.68 -8.17 6.66
C LEU A 112 -5.60 -7.01 7.03
N TYR A 113 -5.09 -5.78 6.97
CA TYR A 113 -5.84 -4.61 7.49
C TYR A 113 -6.77 -3.98 6.47
N THR A 114 -6.50 -4.10 5.16
CA THR A 114 -7.42 -3.61 4.12
C THR A 114 -8.82 -4.26 4.22
N PRO A 115 -8.97 -5.61 4.26
CA PRO A 115 -10.29 -6.20 4.39
C PRO A 115 -10.96 -5.86 5.73
N GLN A 116 -10.19 -5.77 6.82
CA GLN A 116 -10.73 -5.32 8.11
C GLN A 116 -11.30 -3.89 8.04
N LEU A 117 -10.54 -2.97 7.44
CA LEU A 117 -10.97 -1.59 7.27
C LEU A 117 -12.21 -1.49 6.39
N LEU A 118 -12.29 -2.25 5.31
CA LEU A 118 -13.48 -2.33 4.45
C LEU A 118 -14.70 -2.80 5.25
N MET A 119 -14.57 -3.88 6.04
CA MET A 119 -15.66 -4.38 6.88
C MET A 119 -16.13 -3.33 7.91
N LEU A 120 -15.21 -2.63 8.58
CA LEU A 120 -15.52 -1.53 9.49
C LEU A 120 -16.17 -0.33 8.79
N SER A 121 -15.97 -0.22 7.47
CA SER A 121 -16.58 0.79 6.62
C SER A 121 -17.95 0.36 6.07
N GLY A 122 -18.43 -0.84 6.41
CA GLY A 122 -19.68 -1.41 5.88
C GLY A 122 -19.54 -2.04 4.49
N ILE A 123 -18.32 -2.21 3.99
CA ILE A 123 -18.03 -2.92 2.74
C ILE A 123 -17.53 -4.32 3.11
N GLY A 124 -18.41 -5.29 3.01
CA GLY A 124 -18.10 -6.68 3.30
C GLY A 124 -19.37 -7.49 3.45
N PRO A 125 -19.24 -8.79 3.79
CA PRO A 125 -20.39 -9.64 4.00
C PRO A 125 -21.31 -9.06 5.07
N THR A 126 -22.60 -8.90 4.74
CA THR A 126 -23.64 -8.48 5.69
C THR A 126 -23.90 -9.54 6.76
N HIS A 127 -23.44 -10.77 6.56
CA HIS A 127 -23.75 -11.90 7.42
C HIS A 127 -22.48 -12.63 7.89
N ARG A 128 -22.31 -12.72 9.23
CA ARG A 128 -21.25 -13.46 9.92
C ARG A 128 -21.54 -14.98 9.96
N SER A 129 -22.29 -15.54 9.01
CA SER A 129 -22.65 -16.98 9.06
C SER A 129 -21.47 -17.92 8.84
N TRP A 130 -20.37 -17.45 8.26
CA TRP A 130 -19.17 -18.26 8.03
C TRP A 130 -18.54 -18.85 9.30
N PHE A 131 -18.90 -18.35 10.49
CA PHE A 131 -18.43 -18.84 11.80
C PHE A 131 -19.50 -19.56 12.63
N ARG A 132 -20.69 -19.82 12.09
CA ARG A 132 -21.66 -20.69 12.77
C ARG A 132 -21.47 -22.09 12.19
N ASP A 133 -20.79 -22.94 12.95
CA ASP A 133 -20.94 -24.38 12.80
C ASP A 133 -22.44 -24.69 12.94
N ASP A 134 -23.02 -25.31 11.90
CA ASP A 134 -24.33 -25.92 11.94
C ASP A 134 -24.27 -27.21 12.79
N SER A 135 -23.94 -27.08 14.08
CA SER A 135 -24.19 -28.12 15.07
C SER A 135 -25.57 -27.90 15.69
N GLY A 136 -26.59 -28.40 15.01
CA GLY A 136 -27.83 -28.94 15.56
C GLY A 136 -28.69 -28.05 16.46
N SER A 137 -29.82 -27.60 15.92
CA SER A 137 -31.08 -27.48 16.65
C SER A 137 -32.26 -27.59 15.68
#